data_AF-A0A0F8B7Y8-F1
#
_entry.id   AF-A0A0F8B7Y8-F1
#
_cell.length_a   1.000
_cell.length_b   1.000
_cell.length_c   1.000
_cell.angle_alpha   90.00
_cell.angle_beta   90.00
_cell.angle_gamma   90.00
#
_symmetry.space_group_name_H-M   'P 1'
#
loop_
_entity.id
_entity.type
_entity.pdbx_description
1 polymer ?
#
loop_
_entity_poly.entity_id
_entity_poly.type
_entity_poly.pdbx_seq_one_letter_code
_entity_poly.pdbx_strand_id
1 'polypeptide(L)'
;MGQYRGRSDNNEIGKILDEIGKLNMLKDLSIKLIADENGYADQIAHTLRNMKTAQLRRFFGAIKSIERTIEEDNSEKAWGEVEAEFYLLKPKIAYAKGRKLIPEEFYQVLKVSLNKVNVGTNKDKIENFKRFVKFLESIVAYHKFYGGD
;
A
#
# COMPACT_ATOMS: atom_id res chain seq x y z
N MET A 1 11.80 -19.42 -26.96
CA MET A 1 10.41 -18.95 -26.73
C MET A 1 10.36 -18.34 -25.34
N GLY A 2 10.04 -17.04 -25.19
CA GLY A 2 10.06 -16.42 -23.87
C GLY A 2 9.83 -14.92 -23.88
N GLN A 3 8.82 -14.43 -24.60
CA GLN A 3 8.40 -13.02 -24.56
C GLN A 3 6.87 -12.95 -24.60
N TYR A 4 6.20 -13.36 -23.52
CA TYR A 4 4.74 -13.24 -23.39
C TYR A 4 4.23 -12.95 -21.96
N ARG A 5 5.09 -12.80 -20.93
CA ARG A 5 4.64 -12.60 -19.54
C ARG A 5 4.33 -11.14 -19.16
N GLY A 6 5.09 -10.16 -19.67
CA GLY A 6 4.93 -8.75 -19.26
C GLY A 6 3.60 -8.07 -19.62
N ARG A 7 2.75 -8.69 -20.45
CA ARG A 7 1.43 -8.15 -20.82
C ARG A 7 0.30 -8.67 -19.91
N SER A 8 0.49 -9.82 -19.25
CA SER A 8 -0.50 -10.42 -18.34
C SER A 8 -0.47 -9.72 -16.99
N ASP A 9 0.72 -9.59 -16.39
CA ASP A 9 0.92 -9.01 -15.07
C ASP A 9 0.43 -7.54 -14.99
N ASN A 10 0.63 -6.76 -16.05
CA ASN A 10 0.12 -5.38 -16.16
C ASN A 10 -1.42 -5.30 -16.17
N ASN A 11 -2.09 -6.31 -16.73
CA ASN A 11 -3.55 -6.38 -16.76
C ASN A 11 -4.11 -6.80 -15.39
N GLU A 12 -3.39 -7.65 -14.66
CA GLU A 12 -3.76 -8.09 -13.31
C GLU A 12 -3.69 -6.95 -12.29
N ILE A 13 -2.59 -6.20 -12.24
CA ILE A 13 -2.51 -5.00 -11.37
C ILE A 13 -3.56 -3.97 -11.75
N GLY A 14 -3.81 -3.78 -13.05
CA GLY A 14 -4.84 -2.85 -13.53
C GLY A 14 -6.21 -3.15 -12.94
N LYS A 15 -6.58 -4.44 -12.86
CA LYS A 15 -7.84 -4.88 -12.22
C LYS A 15 -7.85 -4.61 -10.72
N ILE A 16 -6.75 -4.93 -10.02
CA ILE A 16 -6.63 -4.64 -8.57
C ILE A 16 -6.80 -3.14 -8.31
N LEU A 17 -6.15 -2.29 -9.10
CA LEU A 17 -6.25 -0.83 -8.96
C LEU A 17 -7.69 -0.33 -9.19
N ASP A 18 -8.39 -0.87 -10.17
CA ASP A 18 -9.79 -0.55 -10.44
C ASP A 18 -10.70 -0.99 -9.28
N GLU A 19 -10.50 -2.20 -8.76
CA GLU A 19 -11.26 -2.72 -7.62
C GLU A 19 -11.04 -1.89 -6.34
N ILE A 20 -9.78 -1.56 -5.99
CA ILE A 20 -9.49 -0.64 -4.87
C ILE A 20 -10.08 0.75 -5.15
N GLY A 21 -10.02 1.22 -6.40
CA GLY A 21 -10.57 2.49 -6.85
C GLY A 21 -12.10 2.59 -6.68
N LYS A 22 -12.81 1.47 -6.76
CA LYS A 22 -14.27 1.37 -6.57
C LYS A 22 -14.72 1.33 -5.12
N LEU A 23 -13.81 1.02 -4.18
CA LEU A 23 -14.14 1.02 -2.75
C LEU A 23 -14.56 2.41 -2.29
N ASN A 24 -15.51 2.49 -1.36
CA ASN A 24 -15.82 3.75 -0.68
C ASN A 24 -14.71 4.10 0.30
N MET A 25 -14.35 3.14 1.15
CA MET A 25 -13.30 3.27 2.15
C MET A 25 -12.31 2.11 2.03
N LEU A 26 -11.04 2.34 2.38
CA LEU A 26 -10.05 1.27 2.25
C LEU A 26 -10.35 0.09 3.19
N LYS A 27 -10.95 0.33 4.37
CA LYS A 27 -11.32 -0.73 5.32
C LYS A 27 -12.32 -1.75 4.77
N ASP A 28 -13.06 -1.40 3.70
CA ASP A 28 -13.97 -2.29 3.00
C ASP A 28 -13.22 -3.41 2.26
N LEU A 29 -11.93 -3.24 2.01
CA LEU A 29 -11.06 -4.27 1.46
C LEU A 29 -10.81 -5.37 2.50
N SER A 30 -11.38 -6.55 2.30
CA SER A 30 -11.26 -7.66 3.26
C SER A 30 -9.81 -8.13 3.48
N ILE A 31 -9.47 -8.55 4.70
CA ILE A 31 -8.13 -9.08 5.03
C ILE A 31 -7.84 -10.33 4.20
N LYS A 32 -8.85 -11.17 3.98
CA LYS A 32 -8.71 -12.36 3.15
C LYS A 32 -8.25 -11.99 1.74
N LEU A 33 -8.90 -11.04 1.09
CA LEU A 33 -8.52 -10.64 -0.27
C LEU A 33 -7.13 -9.99 -0.36
N ILE A 34 -6.69 -9.36 0.73
CA ILE A 34 -5.33 -8.81 0.86
C ILE A 34 -4.30 -9.92 0.99
N ALA A 35 -4.50 -10.84 1.94
CA ALA A 35 -3.44 -11.66 2.53
C ALA A 35 -3.48 -13.14 2.13
N ASP A 36 -4.54 -13.61 1.48
CA ASP A 36 -4.64 -14.99 1.02
C ASP A 36 -3.72 -15.27 -0.18
N GLU A 37 -3.46 -16.54 -0.46
CA GLU A 37 -2.70 -16.95 -1.65
C GLU A 37 -3.43 -16.52 -2.93
N ASN A 38 -2.69 -15.96 -3.89
CA ASN A 38 -3.23 -15.26 -5.06
C ASN A 38 -4.11 -14.04 -4.71
N GLY A 39 -4.07 -13.56 -3.47
CA GLY A 39 -4.67 -12.29 -3.08
C GLY A 39 -3.94 -11.09 -3.68
N TYR A 40 -4.44 -9.89 -3.40
CA TYR A 40 -3.88 -8.66 -4.00
C TYR A 40 -2.42 -8.44 -3.63
N ALA A 41 -2.05 -8.67 -2.37
CA ALA A 41 -0.67 -8.46 -1.92
C ALA A 41 0.30 -9.41 -2.62
N ASP A 42 -0.13 -10.65 -2.82
CA ASP A 42 0.63 -11.69 -3.48
C ASP A 42 0.88 -11.35 -4.97
N GLN A 43 -0.20 -11.03 -5.70
CA GLN A 43 -0.13 -10.64 -7.11
C GLN A 43 0.75 -9.39 -7.31
N ILE A 44 0.60 -8.38 -6.45
CA ILE A 44 1.46 -7.18 -6.49
C ILE A 44 2.91 -7.55 -6.19
N ALA A 45 3.17 -8.34 -5.15
CA ALA A 45 4.54 -8.75 -4.82
C ALA A 45 5.24 -9.48 -5.96
N HIS A 46 4.49 -10.26 -6.74
CA HIS A 46 5.02 -10.96 -7.93
C HIS A 46 5.56 -10.00 -8.99
N THR A 47 5.00 -8.80 -9.12
CA THR A 47 5.50 -7.79 -10.08
C THR A 47 6.64 -6.96 -9.52
N LEU A 48 6.85 -7.00 -8.20
CA LEU A 48 7.91 -6.27 -7.51
C LEU A 48 9.20 -7.06 -7.33
N ARG A 49 9.31 -8.29 -7.86
CA ARG A 49 10.46 -9.20 -7.66
C ARG A 49 11.86 -8.58 -7.86
N ASN A 50 11.99 -7.60 -8.75
CA ASN A 50 13.27 -6.93 -9.04
C ASN A 50 13.55 -5.71 -8.15
N MET A 51 12.66 -5.39 -7.21
CA MET A 51 12.78 -4.26 -6.30
C MET A 51 13.62 -4.64 -5.08
N LYS A 52 14.50 -3.75 -4.64
CA LYS A 52 15.29 -4.01 -3.42
C LYS A 52 14.40 -3.83 -2.19
N THR A 53 14.47 -4.75 -1.23
CA THR A 53 13.81 -4.66 0.07
C THR A 53 14.16 -3.36 0.80
N ALA A 54 15.40 -2.86 0.63
CA ALA A 54 15.82 -1.57 1.17
C ALA A 54 15.00 -0.39 0.62
N GLN A 55 14.54 -0.46 -0.64
CA GLN A 55 13.67 0.56 -1.22
C GLN A 55 12.28 0.48 -0.60
N LEU A 56 11.72 -0.72 -0.43
CA LEU A 56 10.42 -0.92 0.25
C LEU A 56 10.49 -0.36 1.68
N ARG A 57 11.46 -0.81 2.49
CA ARG A 57 11.61 -0.43 3.91
C ARG A 57 11.65 1.08 4.15
N ARG A 58 12.24 1.87 3.23
CA ARG A 58 12.31 3.34 3.36
C ARG A 58 10.94 4.01 3.39
N PHE A 59 9.91 3.41 2.78
CA PHE A 59 8.54 3.93 2.80
C PHE A 59 7.81 3.55 4.09
N PHE A 60 8.11 2.37 4.63
CA PHE A 60 7.46 1.90 5.86
C PHE A 60 7.81 2.72 7.07
N GLY A 61 9.01 3.32 7.15
CA GLY A 61 9.40 4.11 8.33
C GLY A 61 8.39 5.22 8.66
N ALA A 62 7.98 6.02 7.67
CA ALA A 62 7.00 7.08 7.88
C ALA A 62 5.60 6.54 8.19
N ILE A 63 5.22 5.43 7.55
CA ILE A 63 3.91 4.79 7.73
C ILE A 63 3.78 4.18 9.13
N LYS A 64 4.82 3.48 9.60
CA LYS A 64 4.88 2.89 10.94
C LYS A 64 4.98 3.96 12.03
N SER A 65 5.58 5.12 11.74
CA SER A 65 5.56 6.26 12.66
C SER A 65 4.14 6.75 12.89
N ILE A 66 3.37 6.95 11.82
CA ILE A 66 1.95 7.35 11.90
C ILE A 66 1.14 6.29 12.64
N GLU A 67 1.33 5.00 12.31
CA GLU A 67 0.63 3.91 12.99
C GLU A 67 0.91 3.90 14.49
N ARG A 68 2.17 4.07 14.88
CA ARG A 68 2.57 4.11 16.28
C ARG A 68 1.88 5.26 17.03
N THR A 69 1.82 6.47 16.46
CA THR A 69 1.11 7.59 17.07
C THR A 69 -0.39 7.30 17.24
N ILE A 70 -1.01 6.69 16.22
CA ILE A 70 -2.41 6.23 16.30
C ILE A 70 -2.62 5.13 17.38
N GLU A 71 -1.63 4.28 17.61
CA GLU A 71 -1.71 3.22 18.63
C GLU A 71 -1.45 3.74 20.05
N GLU A 72 -0.59 4.76 20.19
CA GLU A 72 -0.32 5.43 21.45
C GLU A 72 -1.53 6.27 21.92
N ASP A 73 -2.19 6.99 21.02
CA ASP A 73 -3.49 7.62 21.26
C ASP A 73 -4.61 6.73 20.72
N ASN A 74 -5.11 5.80 21.52
CA ASN A 74 -6.19 4.88 21.15
C ASN A 74 -7.59 5.54 21.10
N SER A 75 -7.65 6.82 20.75
CA SER A 75 -8.87 7.61 20.60
C SER A 75 -9.11 8.05 19.15
N GLU A 76 -10.34 8.49 18.86
CA GLU A 76 -10.69 9.03 17.54
C GLU A 76 -10.03 10.40 17.25
N LYS A 77 -9.36 11.01 18.25
CA LYS A 77 -8.65 12.28 18.09
C LYS A 77 -7.26 12.10 17.48
N ALA A 78 -6.67 10.92 17.61
CA ALA A 78 -5.34 10.59 17.11
C ALA A 78 -5.16 10.92 15.62
N TRP A 79 -6.22 10.81 14.82
CA TRP A 79 -6.17 11.19 13.41
C TRP A 79 -5.74 12.64 13.22
N GLY A 80 -6.23 13.57 14.06
CA GLY A 80 -5.88 14.98 13.97
C GLY A 80 -4.39 15.25 14.19
N GLU A 81 -3.72 14.41 14.99
CA GLU A 81 -2.28 14.52 15.27
C GLU A 81 -1.43 14.08 14.08
N VAL A 82 -1.90 13.06 13.35
CA VAL A 82 -1.15 12.46 12.23
C VAL A 82 -1.61 12.91 10.85
N GLU A 83 -2.70 13.69 10.74
CA GLU A 83 -3.32 14.04 9.46
C GLU A 83 -2.32 14.75 8.53
N ALA A 84 -1.54 15.69 9.07
CA ALA A 84 -0.49 16.38 8.31
C ALA A 84 0.57 15.41 7.77
N GLU A 85 1.04 14.49 8.62
CA GLU A 85 2.06 13.49 8.27
C GLU A 85 1.55 12.50 7.22
N PHE A 86 0.28 12.11 7.35
CA PHE A 86 -0.42 11.31 6.36
C PHE A 86 -0.45 11.99 4.99
N TYR A 87 -0.81 13.28 4.91
CA TYR A 87 -0.79 14.01 3.64
C TYR A 87 0.62 14.11 3.04
N LEU A 88 1.65 14.21 3.89
CA LEU A 88 3.06 14.22 3.47
C LEU A 88 3.53 12.87 2.90
N LEU A 89 2.78 11.77 3.06
CA LEU A 89 3.08 10.53 2.34
C LEU A 89 2.95 10.70 0.82
N LYS A 90 1.98 11.50 0.33
CA LYS A 90 1.75 11.70 -1.11
C LYS A 90 2.96 12.29 -1.85
N PRO A 91 3.57 13.42 -1.42
CA PRO A 91 4.78 13.93 -2.05
C PRO A 91 5.97 12.98 -1.85
N LYS A 92 6.08 12.26 -0.72
CA LYS A 92 7.15 11.27 -0.50
C LYS A 92 7.12 10.13 -1.53
N ILE A 93 5.94 9.57 -1.81
CA ILE A 93 5.81 8.51 -2.82
C ILE A 93 5.99 9.05 -4.25
N ALA A 94 5.57 10.28 -4.53
CA ALA A 94 5.77 10.92 -5.83
C ALA A 94 7.26 11.19 -6.11
N TYR A 95 7.99 11.67 -5.10
CA TYR A 95 9.44 11.85 -5.17
C TYR A 95 10.15 10.52 -5.44
N ALA A 96 9.75 9.46 -4.75
CA ALA A 96 10.31 8.14 -4.96
C ALA A 96 10.10 7.59 -6.37
N LYS A 97 8.90 7.74 -6.92
CA LYS A 97 8.61 7.45 -8.33
C LYS A 97 9.54 8.27 -9.23
N GLY A 98 9.61 9.58 -9.03
CA GLY A 98 10.44 10.48 -9.84
C GLY A 98 11.94 10.14 -9.81
N ARG A 99 12.43 9.64 -8.67
CA ARG A 99 13.79 9.13 -8.49
C ARG A 99 13.98 7.68 -8.96
N LYS A 100 12.96 7.05 -9.55
CA LYS A 100 12.95 5.65 -9.99
C LYS A 100 13.31 4.67 -8.87
N LEU A 101 12.93 5.00 -7.63
CA LEU A 101 13.14 4.15 -6.46
C LEU A 101 12.04 3.11 -6.27
N ILE A 102 10.86 3.36 -6.85
CA ILE A 102 9.73 2.46 -6.90
C ILE A 102 9.22 2.39 -8.35
N PRO A 103 8.71 1.22 -8.78
CA PRO A 103 8.09 1.09 -10.10
C PRO A 103 6.74 1.83 -10.17
N GLU A 104 6.26 2.09 -11.38
CA GLU A 104 5.02 2.85 -11.60
C GLU A 104 3.82 2.17 -10.96
N GLU A 105 3.77 0.85 -11.10
CA GLU A 105 2.70 -0.01 -10.65
C GLU A 105 2.56 0.08 -9.12
N PHE A 106 3.68 0.02 -8.40
CA PHE A 106 3.67 0.19 -6.94
C PHE A 106 3.27 1.60 -6.52
N TYR A 107 3.73 2.63 -7.24
CA TYR A 107 3.29 4.00 -6.99
C TYR A 107 1.77 4.14 -7.14
N GLN A 108 1.16 3.54 -8.17
CA GLN A 108 -0.28 3.58 -8.35
C GLN A 108 -1.03 2.85 -7.24
N VAL A 109 -0.55 1.67 -6.80
CA VAL A 109 -1.12 0.95 -5.65
C VAL A 109 -1.13 1.83 -4.41
N LEU A 110 -0.01 2.48 -4.09
CA LEU A 110 0.10 3.39 -2.95
C LEU A 110 -0.85 4.58 -3.09
N LYS A 111 -0.86 5.22 -4.26
CA LYS A 111 -1.67 6.41 -4.53
C LYS A 111 -3.17 6.13 -4.41
N VAL A 112 -3.66 5.07 -5.07
CA VAL A 112 -5.07 4.69 -5.06
C VAL A 112 -5.49 4.31 -3.63
N SER A 113 -4.67 3.51 -2.93
CA SER A 113 -4.97 3.12 -1.54
C SER A 113 -5.02 4.33 -0.60
N LEU A 114 -4.05 5.24 -0.67
CA LEU A 114 -4.03 6.46 0.17
C LEU A 114 -5.26 7.35 -0.07
N ASN A 115 -5.78 7.42 -1.30
CA ASN A 115 -7.00 8.19 -1.58
C ASN A 115 -8.24 7.59 -0.89
N LYS A 116 -8.22 6.29 -0.60
CA LYS A 116 -9.30 5.59 0.13
C LYS A 116 -9.10 5.60 1.65
N VAL A 117 -7.95 6.08 2.14
CA VAL A 117 -7.70 6.20 3.57
C VAL A 117 -8.40 7.41 4.18
N ASN A 118 -8.29 8.56 3.53
CA ASN A 118 -8.80 9.82 4.06
C ASN A 118 -10.28 10.06 3.68
N VAL A 119 -11.14 9.11 4.04
CA VAL A 119 -12.58 9.13 3.78
C VAL A 119 -13.33 8.77 5.06
N GLY A 120 -14.45 9.46 5.32
CA GLY A 120 -15.30 9.23 6.50
C GLY A 120 -14.87 10.06 7.73
N THR A 121 -15.34 9.61 8.89
CA THR A 121 -14.99 10.18 10.21
C THR A 121 -13.53 9.90 10.58
N ASN A 122 -13.00 10.56 11.61
CA ASN A 122 -11.63 10.26 12.07
C ASN A 122 -11.45 8.78 12.46
N LYS A 123 -12.48 8.16 13.05
CA LYS A 123 -12.50 6.73 13.32
C LYS A 123 -12.35 5.90 12.04
N ASP A 124 -13.13 6.25 11.00
CA ASP A 124 -13.04 5.57 9.70
C ASP A 124 -11.66 5.72 9.09
N LYS A 125 -11.08 6.93 9.13
CA LYS A 125 -9.73 7.19 8.61
C LYS A 125 -8.66 6.37 9.33
N ILE A 126 -8.76 6.24 10.66
CA ILE A 126 -7.88 5.38 11.46
C ILE A 126 -8.02 3.91 11.03
N GLU A 127 -9.24 3.40 10.91
CA GLU A 127 -9.48 2.01 10.48
C GLU A 127 -8.99 1.77 9.04
N ASN A 128 -9.19 2.74 8.14
CA ASN A 128 -8.68 2.69 6.78
C ASN A 128 -7.15 2.70 6.76
N PHE A 129 -6.50 3.51 7.60
CA PHE A 129 -5.06 3.56 7.70
C PHE A 129 -4.50 2.24 8.24
N LYS A 130 -5.11 1.67 9.29
CA LYS A 130 -4.75 0.32 9.78
C LYS A 130 -4.87 -0.72 8.67
N ARG A 131 -5.91 -0.64 7.83
CA ARG A 131 -6.06 -1.51 6.66
C ARG A 131 -4.94 -1.32 5.64
N PHE A 132 -4.56 -0.07 5.36
CA PHE A 132 -3.45 0.28 4.48
C PHE A 132 -2.14 -0.33 4.98
N VAL A 133 -1.83 -0.20 6.28
CA VAL A 133 -0.62 -0.78 6.85
C VAL A 133 -0.61 -2.30 6.67
N LYS A 134 -1.71 -2.98 7.01
CA LYS A 134 -1.81 -4.44 6.84
C LYS A 134 -1.61 -4.87 5.39
N PHE A 135 -2.20 -4.14 4.44
CA PHE A 135 -2.00 -4.40 3.02
C PHE A 135 -0.54 -4.30 2.60
N LEU A 136 0.15 -3.25 3.04
CA LEU A 136 1.56 -3.06 2.75
C LEU A 136 2.46 -4.10 3.44
N GLU A 137 2.17 -4.47 4.68
CA GLU A 137 2.87 -5.55 5.39
C GLU A 137 2.74 -6.88 4.63
N SER A 138 1.55 -7.21 4.13
CA SER A 138 1.33 -8.39 3.28
C SER A 138 2.15 -8.33 1.99
N ILE A 139 2.21 -7.18 1.30
CA ILE A 139 3.03 -7.03 0.07
C ILE A 139 4.51 -7.28 0.39
N VAL A 140 5.02 -6.75 1.50
CA VAL A 140 6.43 -6.97 1.89
C VAL A 140 6.70 -8.43 2.24
N ALA A 141 5.77 -9.09 2.95
CA ALA A 141 5.90 -10.50 3.28
C ALA A 141 5.98 -11.38 2.02
N TYR A 142 5.06 -11.19 1.07
CA TYR A 142 5.08 -11.91 -0.21
C TYR A 142 6.28 -11.53 -1.08
N HIS A 143 6.69 -10.27 -1.08
CA HIS A 143 7.89 -9.84 -1.80
C HIS A 143 9.13 -10.57 -1.28
N LYS A 144 9.23 -10.76 0.04
CA LYS A 144 10.32 -11.54 0.63
C LYS A 144 10.22 -13.02 0.27
N PHE A 145 9.01 -13.58 0.26
CA PHE A 145 8.76 -14.96 -0.18
C PHE A 145 9.23 -15.21 -1.62
N TYR A 146 9.03 -14.26 -2.53
CA TYR A 146 9.49 -14.35 -3.92
C TYR A 146 10.98 -14.07 -4.15
N GLY A 147 11.78 -13.97 -3.08
CA GLY A 147 13.23 -13.79 -3.19
C GLY A 147 13.68 -12.34 -3.33
N GLY A 148 12.86 -11.37 -2.87
CA GLY A 148 13.29 -9.98 -2.78
C GLY A 148 14.54 -9.80 -1.91
N ASP A 149 15.56 -9.13 -2.46
CA ASP A 149 16.84 -8.79 -1.80
C ASP A 149 16.71 -7.59 -0.86
#